data_AF-A0A3P8PJR1-F1
#
_entry.id   AF-A0A3P8PJR1-F1
#
_cell.length_a   1.000
_cell.length_b   1.000
_cell.length_c   1.000
_cell.angle_alpha   90.00
_cell.angle_beta   90.00
_cell.angle_gamma   90.00
#
_symmetry.space_group_name_H-M   'P 1'
#
loop_
_entity.id
_entity.type
_entity.pdbx_description
1 polymer ?
#
loop_
_entity_poly.entity_id
_entity_poly.type
_entity_poly.pdbx_seq_one_letter_code
_entity_poly.pdbx_strand_id
1 'polypeptide(L)'
;MKYRAVLPLAAVIIVLLITWGISINSSVAQERERNTLAPPTSVPKCSLSRVCPPNHIALRIRSGAADIVGPTVCFAGKIIMSHALNNVGPGLNIAVINGETGVVEKSVCLNMKTGDPKDILAHLKKIKRGMIVLVASFDDVTQKMTNEMREIFSEMGSTLIRSVKRRDSWVFAGRAGTKIKSLFEKQAVNDEKNNIYGGWPEMVEVGGCFPRVFSD
;
A
#
# COMPACT_ATOMS: atom_id res chain seq x y z
N MET A 1 10.02 -19.30 79.51
CA MET A 1 10.81 -19.94 78.43
C MET A 1 10.00 -20.01 77.13
N LYS A 2 9.81 -18.90 76.38
CA LYS A 2 9.11 -18.92 75.07
C LYS A 2 9.82 -18.15 73.94
N TYR A 3 10.97 -17.52 74.20
CA TYR A 3 11.67 -16.66 73.24
C TYR A 3 12.86 -17.32 72.52
N ARG A 4 13.27 -18.54 72.89
CA ARG A 4 14.44 -19.20 72.27
C ARG A 4 14.15 -19.89 70.94
N ALA A 5 12.89 -20.29 70.67
CA ALA A 5 12.50 -20.97 69.43
C ALA A 5 12.03 -20.01 68.31
N VAL A 6 11.74 -18.74 68.64
CA VAL A 6 11.25 -17.74 67.67
C VAL A 6 12.39 -17.14 66.84
N LEU A 7 13.57 -16.96 67.45
CA LEU A 7 14.77 -16.47 66.76
C LEU A 7 15.22 -17.34 65.56
N PRO A 8 15.36 -18.67 65.68
CA PRO A 8 15.82 -19.49 64.56
C PRO A 8 14.77 -19.56 63.43
N LEU A 9 13.48 -19.51 63.75
CA LEU A 9 12.42 -19.54 62.76
C LEU A 9 12.39 -18.27 61.90
N ALA A 10 12.58 -17.10 62.53
CA ALA A 10 12.66 -15.82 61.83
C ALA A 10 13.88 -15.77 60.88
N ALA A 11 15.03 -16.30 61.31
CA ALA A 11 16.23 -16.36 60.46
C ALA A 11 16.04 -17.25 59.22
N VAL A 12 15.36 -18.40 59.37
CA VAL A 12 15.05 -19.29 58.23
C VAL A 12 14.10 -18.61 57.23
N ILE A 13 13.09 -17.89 57.71
CA ILE A 13 12.16 -17.14 56.85
C ILE A 13 12.91 -16.05 56.07
N ILE A 14 13.83 -15.31 56.72
CA ILE A 14 14.63 -14.28 56.06
C ILE A 14 15.52 -14.89 54.97
N VAL A 15 16.18 -16.01 55.24
CA VAL A 15 17.01 -16.70 54.24
C VAL A 15 16.16 -17.17 53.05
N LEU A 16 14.97 -17.73 53.29
CA LEU A 16 14.05 -18.14 52.23
C LEU A 16 13.56 -16.96 51.39
N LEU A 17 13.28 -15.80 52.00
CA LEU A 17 12.86 -14.61 51.26
C LEU A 17 14.00 -14.02 50.41
N ILE A 18 15.25 -14.06 50.91
CA ILE A 18 16.42 -13.60 50.16
C ILE A 18 16.70 -14.53 48.98
N THR A 19 16.70 -15.86 49.19
CA THR A 19 16.93 -16.80 48.09
C THR A 19 15.83 -16.72 47.04
N TRP A 20 14.57 -16.57 47.46
CA TRP A 20 13.45 -16.41 46.54
C TRP A 20 13.52 -15.09 45.76
N GLY A 21 13.85 -13.97 46.41
CA GLY A 21 14.05 -12.68 45.76
C GLY A 21 15.19 -12.68 44.74
N ILE A 22 16.31 -13.34 45.05
CA ILE A 22 17.43 -13.48 44.11
C ILE A 22 17.04 -14.33 42.90
N SER A 23 16.35 -15.46 43.11
CA SER A 23 15.88 -16.31 42.01
C SER A 23 14.91 -15.59 41.07
N ILE A 24 13.98 -14.80 41.61
CA ILE A 24 13.03 -14.01 40.80
C ILE A 24 13.76 -12.92 40.00
N ASN A 25 14.76 -12.26 40.59
CA ASN A 25 15.51 -11.23 39.88
C ASN A 25 16.35 -11.82 38.73
N SER A 26 16.92 -13.02 38.93
CA SER A 26 17.67 -13.72 37.88
C SER A 26 16.79 -14.17 36.70
N SER A 27 15.56 -14.65 36.94
CA SER A 27 14.66 -15.08 35.87
C SER A 27 14.15 -13.89 35.06
N VAL A 28 13.82 -12.78 35.71
CA VAL A 28 13.39 -11.54 35.04
C VAL A 28 14.53 -10.92 34.22
N ALA A 29 15.77 -10.95 34.72
CA ALA A 29 16.94 -10.49 33.95
C ALA A 29 17.16 -11.34 32.69
N GLN A 30 17.06 -12.67 32.82
CA GLN A 30 17.24 -13.62 31.72
C GLN A 30 16.13 -13.50 30.65
N GLU A 31 14.89 -13.19 31.05
CA GLU A 31 13.77 -12.95 30.14
C GLU A 31 13.90 -11.63 29.36
N ARG A 32 14.51 -10.61 29.99
CA ARG A 32 14.78 -9.31 29.35
C ARG A 32 15.88 -9.38 28.29
N GLU A 33 16.93 -10.17 28.53
CA GLU A 33 17.99 -10.38 27.53
C GLU A 33 17.53 -11.23 26.35
N ARG A 34 16.69 -12.26 26.59
CA ARG A 34 16.12 -13.09 25.51
C ARG A 34 15.21 -12.29 24.57
N ASN A 35 14.53 -11.26 25.06
CA ASN A 35 13.70 -10.37 24.24
C ASN A 35 14.48 -9.30 23.47
N THR A 36 15.79 -9.14 23.73
CA THR A 36 16.61 -8.08 23.11
C THR A 36 17.41 -8.58 21.89
N LEU A 37 17.42 -9.89 21.61
CA LEU A 37 18.21 -10.48 20.52
C LEU A 37 17.43 -10.89 19.26
N ALA A 38 16.10 -10.69 19.23
CA ALA A 38 15.35 -10.90 18.00
C ALA A 38 15.56 -9.66 17.09
N PRO A 39 16.09 -9.81 15.87
CA PRO A 39 16.01 -8.74 14.87
C PRO A 39 14.53 -8.34 14.76
N PRO A 40 14.18 -7.04 14.63
CA PRO A 40 12.79 -6.67 14.42
C PRO A 40 12.28 -7.44 13.21
N THR A 41 11.38 -8.39 13.45
CA THR A 41 10.75 -9.17 12.38
C THR A 41 9.97 -8.17 11.54
N SER A 42 10.53 -7.77 10.41
CA SER A 42 9.92 -6.79 9.53
C SER A 42 8.54 -7.30 9.13
N VAL A 43 7.49 -6.58 9.51
CA VAL A 43 6.10 -6.97 9.20
C VAL A 43 5.84 -6.69 7.72
N PRO A 44 5.19 -7.62 6.97
CA PRO A 44 4.74 -7.35 5.61
C PRO A 44 3.87 -6.09 5.54
N LYS A 45 4.28 -5.14 4.69
CA LYS A 45 3.58 -3.86 4.50
C LYS A 45 2.45 -4.02 3.49
N CYS A 46 1.45 -3.14 3.54
CA CYS A 46 0.29 -3.14 2.61
C CYS A 46 -0.47 -4.47 2.56
N SER A 47 -0.46 -5.22 3.66
CA SER A 47 -1.09 -6.54 3.78
C SER A 47 -0.61 -7.53 2.70
N LEU A 48 0.63 -7.38 2.25
CA LEU A 48 1.30 -8.38 1.40
C LEU A 48 1.58 -9.65 2.21
N SER A 49 1.71 -10.79 1.52
CA SER A 49 1.97 -12.08 2.17
C SER A 49 3.41 -12.21 2.68
N ARG A 50 4.35 -11.42 2.15
CA ARG A 50 5.78 -11.46 2.47
C ARG A 50 6.36 -10.05 2.52
N VAL A 51 7.48 -9.93 3.21
CA VAL A 51 8.29 -8.71 3.24
C VAL A 51 8.96 -8.51 1.88
N CYS A 52 8.99 -7.26 1.40
CA CYS A 52 9.68 -6.97 0.16
C CYS A 52 11.20 -7.08 0.30
N PRO A 53 11.89 -7.59 -0.73
CA PRO A 53 13.34 -7.63 -0.74
C PRO A 53 13.93 -6.21 -0.71
N PRO A 54 15.23 -6.07 -0.41
CA PRO A 54 15.94 -4.81 -0.54
C PRO A 54 15.70 -4.14 -1.90
N ASN A 55 15.79 -2.81 -1.95
CA ASN A 55 15.54 -2.00 -3.14
C ASN A 55 14.14 -2.14 -3.76
N HIS A 56 13.17 -2.68 -3.02
CA HIS A 56 11.77 -2.71 -3.43
C HIS A 56 10.87 -2.01 -2.41
N ILE A 57 9.73 -1.53 -2.86
CA ILE A 57 8.72 -0.88 -2.04
C ILE A 57 7.43 -1.68 -2.14
N ALA A 58 6.82 -2.00 -0.99
CA ALA A 58 5.52 -2.61 -0.93
C ALA A 58 4.44 -1.63 -1.42
N LEU A 59 3.60 -2.08 -2.36
CA LEU A 59 2.39 -1.38 -2.77
C LEU A 59 1.22 -2.34 -2.91
N ARG A 60 0.01 -1.78 -2.83
CA ARG A 60 -1.24 -2.46 -3.19
C ARG A 60 -2.23 -1.42 -3.72
N ILE A 61 -2.83 -1.69 -4.87
CA ILE A 61 -3.78 -0.81 -5.55
C ILE A 61 -5.03 -1.61 -5.83
N ARG A 62 -6.18 -1.10 -5.39
CA ARG A 62 -7.52 -1.63 -5.68
C ARG A 62 -8.33 -0.58 -6.42
N SER A 63 -9.00 -0.97 -7.50
CA SER A 63 -10.00 -0.12 -8.15
C SER A 63 -11.21 0.09 -7.24
N GLY A 64 -12.08 1.02 -7.60
CA GLY A 64 -13.41 1.13 -7.01
C GLY A 64 -14.32 -0.02 -7.41
N ALA A 65 -15.36 -0.25 -6.60
CA ALA A 65 -16.45 -1.19 -6.88
C ALA A 65 -17.66 -0.42 -7.38
N ALA A 66 -17.98 -0.60 -8.66
CA ALA A 66 -19.01 0.17 -9.35
C ALA A 66 -18.82 1.69 -9.11
N ASP A 67 -19.89 2.39 -8.73
CA ASP A 67 -19.94 3.80 -8.36
C ASP A 67 -20.14 4.02 -6.83
N ILE A 68 -20.07 2.95 -6.04
CA ILE A 68 -20.39 2.99 -4.60
C ILE A 68 -19.13 3.02 -3.74
N VAL A 69 -18.20 2.10 -3.97
CA VAL A 69 -17.00 1.95 -3.14
C VAL A 69 -15.80 2.52 -3.87
N GLY A 70 -15.17 3.53 -3.28
CA GLY A 70 -13.97 4.16 -3.85
C GLY A 70 -12.73 3.24 -3.80
N PRO A 71 -11.72 3.55 -4.63
CA PRO A 71 -10.49 2.76 -4.71
C PRO A 71 -9.66 2.88 -3.43
N THR A 72 -8.67 2.00 -3.29
CA THR A 72 -7.69 2.04 -2.19
C THR A 72 -6.28 1.91 -2.74
N VAL A 73 -5.38 2.80 -2.31
CA VAL A 73 -3.96 2.79 -2.66
C VAL A 73 -3.13 2.75 -1.39
N CYS A 74 -2.34 1.68 -1.24
CA CYS A 74 -1.33 1.54 -0.21
C CYS A 74 0.07 1.65 -0.81
N PHE A 75 0.92 2.45 -0.18
CA PHE A 75 2.32 2.61 -0.55
C PHE A 75 3.22 2.61 0.69
N ALA A 76 4.29 1.81 0.68
CA ALA A 76 5.26 1.68 1.76
C ALA A 76 4.64 1.38 3.15
N GLY A 77 3.48 0.73 3.18
CA GLY A 77 2.74 0.37 4.40
C GLY A 77 1.71 1.41 4.85
N LYS A 78 1.58 2.53 4.14
CA LYS A 78 0.60 3.58 4.44
C LYS A 78 -0.50 3.59 3.38
N ILE A 79 -1.76 3.65 3.80
CA ILE A 79 -2.87 3.98 2.91
C ILE A 79 -2.76 5.47 2.56
N ILE A 80 -2.59 5.77 1.27
CA ILE A 80 -2.39 7.13 0.77
C ILE A 80 -3.61 7.64 0.01
N MET A 81 -4.45 6.75 -0.52
CA MET A 81 -5.76 7.09 -1.09
C MET A 81 -6.79 6.07 -0.66
N SER A 82 -7.93 6.52 -0.15
CA SER A 82 -9.08 5.66 0.17
C SER A 82 -10.35 6.47 0.41
N HIS A 83 -11.50 5.80 0.42
CA HIS A 83 -12.76 6.41 0.80
C HIS A 83 -12.71 7.00 2.23
N ALA A 84 -12.07 6.30 3.17
CA ALA A 84 -11.91 6.77 4.56
C ALA A 84 -11.05 8.04 4.69
N LEU A 85 -10.15 8.28 3.73
CA LEU A 85 -9.33 9.50 3.68
C LEU A 85 -10.04 10.66 2.96
N ASN A 86 -11.25 10.46 2.43
CA ASN A 86 -12.02 11.45 1.67
C ASN A 86 -11.22 12.07 0.51
N ASN A 87 -10.32 11.30 -0.11
CA ASN A 87 -9.41 11.79 -1.15
C ASN A 87 -9.46 10.94 -2.44
N VAL A 88 -10.58 10.26 -2.66
CA VAL A 88 -10.87 9.49 -3.88
C VAL A 88 -12.21 9.92 -4.46
N GLY A 89 -12.38 9.77 -5.77
CA GLY A 89 -13.61 10.14 -6.46
C GLY A 89 -13.74 9.47 -7.84
N PRO A 90 -14.92 9.58 -8.50
CA PRO A 90 -15.15 8.98 -9.81
C PRO A 90 -14.09 9.43 -10.83
N GLY A 91 -13.67 8.53 -11.72
CA GLY A 91 -12.60 8.77 -12.69
C GLY A 91 -11.24 8.20 -12.28
N LEU A 92 -10.16 8.91 -12.63
CA LEU A 92 -8.78 8.47 -12.40
C LEU A 92 -8.31 8.92 -11.03
N ASN A 93 -7.95 7.98 -10.16
CA ASN A 93 -7.34 8.28 -8.86
C ASN A 93 -5.84 8.00 -8.96
N ILE A 94 -5.02 9.06 -8.88
CA ILE A 94 -3.60 9.03 -9.19
C ILE A 94 -2.78 9.47 -7.97
N ALA A 95 -1.81 8.65 -7.57
CA ALA A 95 -0.74 9.04 -6.67
C ALA A 95 0.58 9.15 -7.44
N VAL A 96 1.30 10.27 -7.25
CA VAL A 96 2.62 10.53 -7.81
C VAL A 96 3.61 10.56 -6.66
N ILE A 97 4.62 9.70 -6.76
CA ILE A 97 5.64 9.50 -5.73
C ILE A 97 7.00 9.74 -6.34
N ASN A 98 7.84 10.47 -5.63
CA ASN A 98 9.24 10.65 -5.98
C ASN A 98 9.94 9.28 -6.01
N GLY A 99 10.48 8.91 -7.18
CA GLY A 99 11.04 7.59 -7.39
C GLY A 99 12.33 7.32 -6.61
N GLU A 100 13.05 8.36 -6.20
CA GLU A 100 14.32 8.25 -5.46
C GLU A 100 14.07 8.25 -3.95
N THR A 101 13.30 9.25 -3.49
CA THR A 101 13.07 9.45 -2.05
C THR A 101 11.91 8.63 -1.50
N GLY A 102 10.99 8.20 -2.36
CA GLY A 102 9.74 7.54 -1.97
C GLY A 102 8.72 8.48 -1.32
N VAL A 103 8.91 9.79 -1.38
CA VAL A 103 7.97 10.79 -0.85
C VAL A 103 6.77 10.91 -1.80
N VAL A 104 5.55 10.83 -1.24
CA VAL A 104 4.31 11.09 -2.00
C VAL A 104 4.23 12.58 -2.28
N GLU A 105 4.42 12.99 -3.54
CA GLU A 105 4.38 14.40 -3.93
C GLU A 105 2.95 14.86 -4.21
N LYS A 106 2.10 13.95 -4.70
CA LYS A 106 0.72 14.30 -5.05
C LYS A 106 -0.21 13.11 -4.96
N SER A 107 -1.43 13.36 -4.52
CA SER A 107 -2.58 12.47 -4.68
C SER A 107 -3.72 13.30 -5.26
N VAL A 108 -4.34 12.83 -6.34
CA VAL A 108 -5.38 13.57 -7.06
C VAL A 108 -6.43 12.61 -7.61
N CYS A 109 -7.70 13.00 -7.53
CA CYS A 109 -8.78 12.38 -8.27
C CYS A 109 -9.16 13.29 -9.45
N LEU A 110 -9.15 12.73 -10.66
CA LEU A 110 -9.47 13.43 -11.90
C LEU A 110 -10.81 12.87 -12.41
N ASN A 111 -11.86 13.67 -12.29
CA ASN A 111 -13.20 13.24 -12.69
C ASN A 111 -13.32 13.14 -14.21
N MET A 112 -13.42 11.91 -14.72
CA MET A 112 -13.46 11.64 -16.16
C MET A 112 -14.84 11.84 -16.79
N LYS A 113 -15.84 12.33 -16.05
CA LYS A 113 -17.19 12.68 -16.54
C LYS A 113 -17.41 14.19 -16.53
N THR A 114 -17.15 14.85 -15.40
CA THR A 114 -17.42 16.28 -15.20
C THR A 114 -16.19 17.19 -15.28
N GLY A 115 -14.97 16.63 -15.23
CA GLY A 115 -13.73 17.40 -15.31
C GLY A 115 -13.44 17.94 -16.71
N ASP A 116 -12.66 19.03 -16.78
CA ASP A 116 -12.13 19.58 -18.03
C ASP A 116 -11.01 18.67 -18.58
N PRO A 117 -11.14 18.11 -19.80
CA PRO A 117 -10.08 17.33 -20.44
C PRO A 117 -8.72 18.03 -20.51
N LYS A 118 -8.70 19.37 -20.66
CA LYS A 118 -7.44 20.14 -20.74
C LYS A 118 -6.71 20.14 -19.41
N ASP A 119 -7.43 20.31 -18.31
CA ASP A 119 -6.85 20.28 -16.97
C ASP A 119 -6.37 18.89 -16.59
N ILE A 120 -7.14 17.85 -16.94
CA ILE A 120 -6.76 16.44 -16.76
C ILE A 120 -5.46 16.15 -17.50
N LEU A 121 -5.38 16.54 -18.78
CA LEU A 121 -4.18 16.36 -19.58
C LEU A 121 -2.99 17.15 -19.01
N ALA A 122 -3.21 18.39 -18.57
CA ALA A 122 -2.18 19.20 -17.95
C ALA A 122 -1.64 18.58 -16.66
N HIS A 123 -2.49 17.91 -15.87
CA HIS A 123 -2.06 17.15 -14.70
C HIS A 123 -1.14 15.99 -15.08
N LEU A 124 -1.49 15.22 -16.11
CA LEU A 124 -0.67 14.09 -16.58
C LEU A 124 0.68 14.55 -17.13
N LYS A 125 0.68 15.62 -17.96
CA LYS A 125 1.92 16.18 -18.54
C LYS A 125 2.87 16.79 -17.51
N LYS A 126 2.38 17.21 -16.33
CA LYS A 126 3.21 17.75 -15.25
C LYS A 126 3.99 16.67 -14.49
N ILE A 127 3.68 15.39 -14.69
CA ILE A 127 4.38 14.28 -14.03
C ILE A 127 5.80 14.19 -14.62
N LYS A 128 6.79 14.48 -13.79
CA LYS A 128 8.21 14.48 -14.19
C LYS A 128 8.72 13.05 -14.40
N ARG A 129 9.72 12.91 -15.26
CA ARG A 129 10.47 11.65 -15.44
C ARG A 129 11.00 11.14 -14.08
N GLY A 130 11.00 9.83 -13.89
CA GLY A 130 11.49 9.17 -12.68
C GLY A 130 10.45 8.99 -11.57
N MET A 131 9.33 9.72 -11.63
CA MET A 131 8.22 9.58 -10.69
C MET A 131 7.56 8.20 -10.82
N ILE A 132 7.25 7.58 -9.68
CA ILE A 132 6.36 6.42 -9.61
C ILE A 132 4.92 6.93 -9.67
N VAL A 133 4.11 6.30 -10.51
CA VAL A 133 2.71 6.68 -10.72
C VAL A 133 1.82 5.48 -10.39
N LEU A 134 0.92 5.64 -9.42
CA LEU A 134 -0.07 4.63 -9.04
C LEU A 134 -1.44 5.13 -9.45
N VAL A 135 -2.22 4.29 -10.13
CA VAL A 135 -3.51 4.66 -10.70
C VAL A 135 -4.55 3.60 -10.34
N ALA A 136 -5.73 4.06 -9.92
CA ALA A 136 -6.91 3.24 -9.72
C ALA A 136 -8.13 3.89 -10.38
N SER A 137 -8.91 3.12 -11.15
CA SER A 137 -10.18 3.57 -11.69
C SER A 137 -11.29 3.56 -10.63
N PHE A 138 -12.28 4.44 -10.80
CA PHE A 138 -13.54 4.41 -10.05
C PHE A 138 -14.69 4.83 -10.96
N ASP A 139 -15.79 4.06 -11.00
CA ASP A 139 -16.90 4.19 -11.94
C ASP A 139 -16.50 4.08 -13.42
N ASP A 140 -16.07 5.18 -14.05
CA ASP A 140 -15.68 5.23 -15.47
C ASP A 140 -14.51 6.19 -15.67
N VAL A 141 -13.50 5.76 -16.42
CA VAL A 141 -12.32 6.58 -16.76
C VAL A 141 -12.28 7.04 -18.20
N THR A 142 -13.28 6.70 -19.02
CA THR A 142 -13.17 6.78 -20.48
C THR A 142 -13.83 8.00 -21.10
N GLN A 143 -14.86 8.57 -20.47
CA GLN A 143 -15.65 9.66 -21.06
C GLN A 143 -14.82 10.90 -21.48
N LYS A 144 -13.79 11.28 -20.72
CA LYS A 144 -12.82 12.34 -21.10
C LYS A 144 -11.45 11.82 -21.54
N MET A 145 -11.25 10.51 -21.68
CA MET A 145 -9.94 9.92 -22.01
C MET A 145 -9.60 10.12 -23.48
N THR A 146 -8.53 10.87 -23.76
CA THR A 146 -8.05 11.10 -25.14
C THR A 146 -6.91 10.13 -25.50
N ASN A 147 -6.62 9.99 -26.80
CA ASN A 147 -5.48 9.20 -27.27
C ASN A 147 -4.15 9.68 -26.69
N GLU A 148 -4.01 10.99 -26.52
CA GLU A 148 -2.81 11.60 -25.92
C GLU A 148 -2.66 11.22 -24.44
N MET A 149 -3.76 11.20 -23.67
CA MET A 149 -3.72 10.73 -22.28
C MET A 149 -3.33 9.24 -22.20
N ARG A 150 -3.86 8.42 -23.12
CA ARG A 150 -3.49 7.00 -23.20
C ARG A 150 -2.01 6.81 -23.57
N GLU A 151 -1.48 7.64 -24.47
CA GLU A 151 -0.06 7.64 -24.80
C GLU A 151 0.80 7.91 -23.57
N ILE A 152 0.46 8.93 -22.76
CA ILE A 152 1.21 9.25 -21.53
C ILE A 152 1.29 8.03 -20.60
N PHE A 153 0.19 7.31 -20.38
CA PHE A 153 0.20 6.09 -19.57
C PHE A 153 0.99 4.95 -20.24
N SER A 154 0.92 4.80 -21.56
CA SER A 154 1.77 3.85 -22.30
C SER A 154 3.25 4.17 -22.12
N GLU A 155 3.66 5.44 -22.16
CA GLU A 155 5.05 5.87 -21.91
C GLU A 155 5.49 5.64 -20.45
N MET A 156 4.55 5.59 -19.52
CA MET A 156 4.77 5.19 -18.11
C MET A 156 4.88 3.67 -17.92
N GLY A 157 4.62 2.87 -18.96
CA GLY A 157 4.73 1.41 -18.95
C GLY A 157 3.40 0.66 -19.02
N SER A 158 2.26 1.33 -19.20
CA SER A 158 0.97 0.65 -19.32
C SER A 158 0.86 -0.08 -20.67
N THR A 159 0.43 -1.34 -20.58
CA THR A 159 0.14 -2.22 -21.71
C THR A 159 -1.37 -2.33 -21.97
N LEU A 160 -2.20 -2.10 -20.96
CA LEU A 160 -3.66 -2.24 -21.03
C LEU A 160 -4.40 -0.92 -21.21
N ILE A 161 -3.77 0.26 -21.02
CA ILE A 161 -4.49 1.54 -21.12
C ILE A 161 -5.18 1.73 -22.46
N ARG A 162 -4.68 1.16 -23.57
CA ARG A 162 -5.35 1.25 -24.88
C ARG A 162 -6.57 0.35 -25.01
N SER A 163 -6.65 -0.73 -24.22
CA SER A 163 -7.80 -1.64 -24.19
C SER A 163 -8.86 -1.24 -23.16
N VAL A 164 -8.60 -0.26 -22.28
CA VAL A 164 -9.59 0.21 -21.29
C VAL A 164 -10.80 0.85 -21.97
N LYS A 165 -11.96 0.24 -21.78
CA LYS A 165 -13.28 0.66 -22.28
C LYS A 165 -14.17 1.15 -21.14
N ARG A 166 -15.39 1.58 -21.52
CA ARG A 166 -16.39 2.16 -20.61
C ARG A 166 -16.64 1.23 -19.42
N ARG A 167 -16.47 1.77 -18.21
CA ARG A 167 -16.61 1.10 -16.90
C ARG A 167 -15.69 -0.07 -16.61
N ASP A 168 -14.64 -0.27 -17.40
CA ASP A 168 -13.64 -1.27 -17.04
C ASP A 168 -12.98 -0.89 -15.71
N SER A 169 -12.82 -1.88 -14.84
CA SER A 169 -12.00 -1.74 -13.65
C SER A 169 -10.54 -1.85 -14.08
N TRP A 170 -9.70 -0.87 -13.71
CA TRP A 170 -8.31 -0.83 -14.11
C TRP A 170 -7.45 -0.26 -12.98
N VAL A 171 -6.30 -0.91 -12.76
CA VAL A 171 -5.25 -0.46 -11.85
C VAL A 171 -3.91 -0.55 -12.54
N PHE A 172 -3.02 0.38 -12.22
CA PHE A 172 -1.70 0.47 -12.82
C PHE A 172 -0.69 1.09 -11.86
N ALA A 173 0.52 0.52 -11.77
CA ALA A 173 1.68 1.17 -11.20
C ALA A 173 2.78 1.24 -12.25
N GLY A 174 3.34 2.42 -12.51
CA GLY A 174 4.40 2.59 -13.50
C GLY A 174 5.44 3.63 -13.09
N ARG A 175 6.36 3.92 -14.01
CA ARG A 175 7.36 4.96 -13.81
C ARG A 175 7.41 5.88 -15.02
N ALA A 176 7.30 7.17 -14.77
CA ALA A 176 7.30 8.17 -15.83
C ALA A 176 8.63 8.18 -16.60
N GLY A 177 8.53 8.02 -17.92
CA GLY A 177 9.63 8.14 -18.87
C GLY A 177 10.50 6.89 -19.04
N THR A 178 10.23 5.76 -18.38
CA THR A 178 11.06 4.56 -18.56
C THR A 178 10.68 3.76 -19.80
N LYS A 179 9.42 3.83 -20.27
CA LYS A 179 8.84 2.95 -21.31
C LYS A 179 8.99 1.44 -21.01
N ILE A 180 9.40 1.10 -19.79
CA ILE A 180 9.48 -0.29 -19.31
C ILE A 180 8.07 -0.74 -19.01
N LYS A 181 7.65 -1.85 -19.62
CA LYS A 181 6.33 -2.45 -19.38
C LYS A 181 6.17 -2.78 -17.90
N SER A 182 5.06 -2.35 -17.32
CA SER A 182 4.75 -2.65 -15.93
C SER A 182 4.21 -4.05 -15.75
N LEU A 183 4.66 -4.73 -14.69
CA LEU A 183 4.07 -5.98 -14.19
C LEU A 183 2.93 -5.73 -13.20
N PHE A 184 2.69 -4.47 -12.82
CA PHE A 184 1.71 -4.04 -11.84
C PHE A 184 0.52 -3.40 -12.54
N GLU A 185 -0.14 -4.15 -13.40
CA GLU A 185 -1.30 -3.70 -14.15
C GLU A 185 -2.36 -4.79 -14.21
N LYS A 186 -3.63 -4.43 -14.03
CA LYS A 186 -4.75 -5.36 -14.16
C LYS A 186 -5.99 -4.65 -14.68
N GLN A 187 -6.77 -5.33 -15.50
CA GLN A 187 -8.04 -4.87 -16.06
C GLN A 187 -9.10 -5.95 -15.85
N ALA A 188 -10.31 -5.56 -15.45
CA ALA A 188 -11.51 -6.38 -15.61
C ALA A 188 -12.43 -5.65 -16.60
N VAL A 189 -12.82 -6.38 -17.65
CA VAL A 189 -13.60 -5.83 -18.75
C VAL A 189 -15.07 -5.79 -18.35
N ASN A 190 -15.70 -4.65 -18.56
CA ASN A 190 -17.14 -4.50 -18.45
C ASN A 190 -17.84 -5.32 -19.55
N ASP A 191 -18.56 -6.34 -19.13
CA ASP A 191 -19.34 -7.23 -19.99
C ASP A 191 -20.67 -7.51 -19.31
N GLU A 192 -21.77 -7.08 -19.92
CA GLU A 192 -23.12 -7.20 -19.35
C GLU A 192 -23.48 -8.61 -18.91
N LYS A 193 -22.91 -9.65 -19.53
CA LYS A 193 -23.17 -11.05 -19.18
C LYS A 193 -22.39 -11.53 -17.96
N ASN A 194 -21.21 -10.96 -17.72
CA ASN A 194 -20.25 -11.43 -16.71
C ASN A 194 -20.06 -10.43 -15.56
N ASN A 195 -20.68 -9.26 -15.64
CA ASN A 195 -20.64 -8.23 -14.61
C ASN A 195 -21.23 -8.76 -13.29
N ILE A 196 -20.48 -8.61 -12.21
CA ILE A 196 -20.92 -9.00 -10.87
C ILE A 196 -21.70 -7.90 -10.15
N TYR A 197 -21.64 -6.67 -10.66
CA TYR A 197 -22.44 -5.53 -10.21
C TYR A 197 -23.41 -5.12 -11.32
N GLY A 198 -24.39 -4.26 -11.01
CA GLY A 198 -25.41 -3.79 -11.94
C GLY A 198 -24.89 -2.95 -13.11
N GLY A 199 -24.12 -3.54 -14.02
CA GLY A 199 -23.48 -2.89 -15.16
C GLY A 199 -22.02 -2.45 -14.94
N TRP A 200 -21.33 -3.04 -13.96
CA TRP A 200 -19.89 -2.88 -13.73
C TRP A 200 -19.22 -4.25 -13.47
N PRO A 201 -17.97 -4.43 -13.92
CA PRO A 201 -17.21 -5.65 -13.68
C PRO A 201 -16.68 -5.69 -12.23
N GLU A 202 -16.04 -6.80 -11.87
CA GLU A 202 -15.40 -6.93 -10.58
C GLU A 202 -14.31 -5.88 -10.33
N MET A 203 -14.05 -5.59 -9.05
CA MET A 203 -12.87 -4.81 -8.68
C MET A 203 -11.60 -5.56 -9.03
N VAL A 204 -10.58 -4.83 -9.47
CA VAL A 204 -9.25 -5.39 -9.69
C VAL A 204 -8.26 -4.90 -8.66
N GLU A 205 -7.29 -5.76 -8.34
CA GLU A 205 -6.19 -5.46 -7.44
C GLU A 205 -4.87 -5.89 -8.06
N VAL A 206 -3.84 -5.07 -7.84
CA VAL A 206 -2.43 -5.48 -7.95
C VAL A 206 -1.73 -5.16 -6.63
N GLY A 207 -0.85 -6.04 -6.19
CA GLY A 207 -0.08 -5.84 -4.96
C GLY A 207 1.24 -6.59 -5.02
N GLY A 208 2.30 -5.98 -4.51
CA GLY A 208 3.61 -6.60 -4.48
C GLY A 208 4.73 -5.61 -4.22
N CYS A 209 5.93 -6.02 -4.61
CA CYS A 209 7.16 -5.32 -4.34
C CYS A 209 7.62 -4.60 -5.61
N PHE A 210 7.46 -3.28 -5.64
CA PHE A 210 7.80 -2.44 -6.78
C PHE A 210 9.28 -2.02 -6.71
N PRO A 211 10.07 -2.20 -7.78
CA PRO A 211 11.49 -1.83 -7.78
C PRO A 211 11.71 -0.32 -7.56
N ARG A 212 12.63 0.05 -6.65
CA ARG A 212 13.07 1.44 -6.46
C ARG A 212 13.94 1.92 -7.61
N VAL A 213 14.78 1.04 -8.13
CA VAL A 213 15.71 1.32 -9.23
C VAL A 213 15.46 0.26 -10.29
N PHE A 214 15.36 0.68 -11.54
CA PHE A 214 15.50 -0.25 -12.67
C PHE A 214 16.96 -0.16 -13.07
N SER A 215 17.68 -1.27 -12.95
CA SER A 215 18.97 -1.43 -13.63
C SER A 215 18.64 -1.67 -15.11
N ASP A 216 19.16 -0.79 -15.97
CA ASP A 216 19.19 -1.00 -17.42
C ASP A 216 20.03 -2.25 -17.77
#